data_AF-A0A0F2E4W0-F1
#
_entry.id   AF-A0A0F2E4W0-F1
#
_cell.length_a   1.000
_cell.length_b   1.000
_cell.length_c   1.000
_cell.angle_alpha   90.00
_cell.angle_beta   90.00
_cell.angle_gamma   90.00
#
_symmetry.space_group_name_H-M   'P 1'
#
loop_
_entity.id
_entity.type
_entity.pdbx_description
1 polymer ?
#
loop_
_entity_poly.entity_id
_entity_poly.type
_entity_poly.pdbx_seq_one_letter_code
_entity_poly.pdbx_strand_id
1 'polypeptide(L)'
;MLITPKDIVDKAFSTKFRGYDKEEVDEFLDKIYINYEELVRNKDETERYIKRLEEHLSYYTNDIPKRTVSNEQEQEPEAMNDSIFY
;
A
#
# COMPACT_ATOMS: atom_id res chain seq x y z
N MET A 1 -5.13 1.90 -8.48
CA MET A 1 -5.16 0.61 -7.78
C MET A 1 -3.92 0.53 -6.90
N LEU A 2 -4.09 0.30 -5.60
CA LEU A 2 -2.97 0.16 -4.66
C LEU A 2 -2.56 -1.32 -4.61
N ILE A 3 -1.27 -1.59 -4.64
CA ILE A 3 -0.72 -2.94 -4.54
C ILE A 3 -0.51 -3.25 -3.07
N THR A 4 -1.04 -4.37 -2.56
CA THR A 4 -0.76 -4.84 -1.21
C THR A 4 0.47 -5.79 -1.21
N PRO A 5 1.13 -6.03 -0.05
CA PRO A 5 2.19 -7.03 0.03
C PRO A 5 1.72 -8.41 -0.45
N LYS A 6 0.47 -8.76 -0.14
CA LYS A 6 -0.16 -10.01 -0.56
C LYS A 6 -0.29 -10.08 -2.09
N ASP A 7 -0.68 -8.99 -2.73
CA ASP A 7 -0.80 -8.94 -4.19
C ASP A 7 0.54 -9.17 -4.91
N ILE A 8 1.66 -8.83 -4.27
CA ILE A 8 3.01 -9.09 -4.80
C ILE A 8 3.31 -10.59 -4.78
N VAL A 9 3.01 -11.27 -3.67
CA VAL A 9 3.25 -12.71 -3.48
C VAL A 9 2.33 -13.56 -4.37
N ASP A 10 1.06 -13.17 -4.47
CA ASP A 10 0.06 -13.92 -5.23
C ASP A 10 0.16 -13.65 -6.75
N LYS A 11 1.08 -12.78 -7.19
CA LYS A 11 1.20 -12.39 -8.59
C LYS A 11 1.81 -13.49 -9.45
N ALA A 12 0.97 -14.11 -10.28
CA ALA A 12 1.44 -14.99 -11.36
C ALA A 12 1.62 -14.21 -12.68
N PHE A 13 2.77 -14.37 -13.32
CA PHE A 13 3.06 -13.83 -14.66
C PHE A 13 2.92 -14.90 -15.73
N SER A 14 2.30 -14.56 -16.86
CA SER A 14 2.24 -15.45 -18.04
C SER A 14 3.61 -15.55 -18.71
N THR A 15 4.02 -16.76 -19.09
CA THR A 15 5.26 -16.97 -19.85
C THR A 15 5.05 -16.75 -21.36
N LYS A 16 6.07 -16.22 -22.04
CA LYS A 16 6.09 -16.01 -23.50
C LYS A 16 7.45 -16.43 -24.05
N PHE A 17 7.52 -16.72 -25.36
CA PHE A 17 8.73 -17.22 -26.05
C PHE A 17 9.98 -16.34 -25.88
N ARG A 18 9.79 -15.06 -25.54
CA ARG A 18 10.84 -14.16 -25.03
C ARG A 18 10.28 -13.39 -23.84
N GLY A 19 10.99 -13.40 -22.74
CA GLY A 19 10.60 -12.75 -21.50
C GLY A 19 11.76 -12.71 -20.51
N TYR A 20 11.53 -12.11 -19.35
CA TYR A 20 12.47 -12.13 -18.24
C TYR A 20 12.62 -13.55 -17.69
N ASP A 21 13.79 -13.82 -17.13
CA ASP A 21 14.01 -15.04 -16.38
C ASP A 21 13.08 -15.07 -15.15
N LYS A 22 12.42 -16.20 -14.94
CA LYS A 22 11.45 -16.32 -13.85
C LYS A 22 12.14 -16.22 -12.48
N GLU A 23 13.29 -16.84 -12.32
CA GLU A 23 14.01 -16.86 -11.04
C GLU A 23 14.53 -15.46 -10.69
N GLU A 24 15.05 -14.71 -11.67
CA GLU A 24 15.46 -13.32 -11.46
C GLU A 24 14.28 -12.42 -11.09
N VAL A 25 13.11 -12.63 -11.71
CA VAL A 25 11.89 -11.90 -11.38
C VAL A 25 11.43 -12.23 -9.97
N ASP A 26 11.37 -13.52 -9.61
CA ASP A 26 10.93 -13.98 -8.29
C ASP A 26 11.86 -13.40 -7.18
N GLU A 27 13.18 -13.46 -7.35
CA GLU A 27 14.14 -12.85 -6.41
C GLU A 27 13.97 -11.33 -6.26
N PHE A 28 13.58 -10.65 -7.34
CA PHE A 28 13.33 -9.21 -7.30
C PHE A 28 12.01 -8.89 -6.58
N LEU A 29 10.97 -9.69 -6.81
CA LEU A 29 9.68 -9.54 -6.12
C LEU A 29 9.79 -9.82 -4.62
N ASP A 30 10.62 -10.77 -4.20
CA ASP A 30 10.91 -11.02 -2.78
C ASP A 30 11.52 -9.78 -2.11
N LYS A 31 12.46 -9.11 -2.79
CA LYS A 31 13.04 -7.86 -2.29
C LYS A 31 11.98 -6.77 -2.20
N ILE A 32 11.13 -6.61 -3.21
CA ILE A 32 10.04 -5.62 -3.19
C ILE A 32 9.08 -5.92 -2.04
N TYR A 33 8.70 -7.18 -1.84
CA TYR A 33 7.81 -7.60 -0.76
C TYR A 33 8.34 -7.15 0.60
N ILE A 34 9.61 -7.48 0.90
CA ILE A 34 10.24 -7.13 2.19
C ILE A 34 10.24 -5.61 2.41
N ASN A 35 10.67 -4.84 1.39
CA ASN A 35 10.72 -3.39 1.48
C ASN A 35 9.32 -2.78 1.65
N TYR A 36 8.32 -3.36 0.99
CA TYR A 36 6.96 -2.86 1.06
C TYR A 36 6.30 -3.17 2.41
N GLU A 37 6.52 -4.37 2.96
CA GLU A 37 6.10 -4.68 4.33
C GLU A 37 6.72 -3.75 5.36
N GLU A 38 8.02 -3.46 5.25
CA GLU A 38 8.68 -2.52 6.13
C GLU A 38 8.11 -1.10 5.99
N LEU A 39 7.84 -0.66 4.76
CA LEU A 39 7.23 0.65 4.51
C LEU A 39 5.84 0.76 5.14
N VAL A 40 4.99 -0.26 4.99
CA VAL A 40 3.65 -0.31 5.58
C VAL A 40 3.75 -0.29 7.11
N ARG A 41 4.63 -1.10 7.70
CA ARG A 41 4.84 -1.09 9.16
C ARG A 41 5.30 0.27 9.66
N ASN A 42 6.26 0.90 8.99
CA ASN A 42 6.80 2.20 9.37
C ASN A 42 5.73 3.30 9.24
N LYS A 43 4.87 3.22 8.21
CA LYS A 43 3.70 4.11 8.06
C LYS A 43 2.77 3.99 9.26
N ASP A 44 2.37 2.77 9.62
CA ASP A 44 1.48 2.51 10.75
C ASP A 44 2.08 2.97 12.08
N GLU A 45 3.37 2.74 12.31
CA GLU A 45 4.08 3.22 13.50
C GLU A 45 4.13 4.74 13.57
N THR A 46 4.43 5.39 12.44
CA THR A 46 4.48 6.85 12.35
C THR A 46 3.10 7.46 12.58
N GLU A 47 2.05 6.87 12.01
CA GLU A 47 0.66 7.33 12.22
C GLU A 47 0.23 7.17 13.67
N ARG A 48 0.56 6.05 14.32
CA ARG A 48 0.33 5.86 15.75
C ARG A 48 1.09 6.88 16.59
N TYR A 49 2.33 7.20 16.23
CA TYR A 49 3.13 8.19 16.93
C TYR A 49 2.56 9.60 16.77
N ILE A 50 2.19 10.00 15.55
CA ILE A 50 1.51 11.27 15.26
C ILE A 50 0.24 11.37 16.09
N LYS A 51 -0.62 10.34 16.09
CA LYS A 51 -1.86 10.34 16.86
C LYS A 51 -1.63 10.57 18.36
N ARG A 52 -0.61 9.91 18.95
CA ARG A 52 -0.25 10.13 20.36
C ARG A 52 0.22 11.55 20.64
N LEU A 53 1.02 12.13 19.73
CA LEU A 53 1.47 13.51 19.85
C LEU A 53 0.29 14.49 19.74
N GLU A 54 -0.62 14.27 18.80
CA GLU A 54 -1.83 15.07 18.64
C GLU A 54 -2.73 14.98 19.88
N GLU A 55 -2.90 13.79 20.46
CA GLU A 55 -3.63 13.60 21.73
C GLU A 55 -2.97 14.36 22.88
N HIS A 56 -1.65 14.22 23.06
CA HIS A 56 -0.90 14.97 24.07
C HIS A 56 -1.00 16.49 23.88
N LEU A 57 -0.91 16.98 22.64
CA LEU A 57 -1.00 18.40 22.34
C LEU A 57 -2.41 18.97 22.57
N SER A 58 -3.45 18.18 22.24
CA SER A 58 -4.84 18.57 22.47
C SER A 58 -5.18 18.81 23.95
N TYR A 59 -4.42 18.20 24.87
CA TYR A 59 -4.54 18.47 26.31
C TYR A 59 -4.11 19.89 26.68
N TYR A 60 -3.14 20.48 25.96
CA TYR A 60 -2.56 21.79 26.30
C TYR A 60 -3.15 22.94 25.48
N THR A 61 -3.68 22.67 24.29
CA THR A 61 -4.30 23.69 23.43
C THR A 61 -5.35 23.08 22.50
N ASN A 62 -6.48 23.78 22.34
CA ASN A 62 -7.56 23.39 21.45
C ASN A 62 -7.39 23.92 20.02
N ASP A 63 -6.36 24.72 19.75
CA ASP A 63 -6.17 25.42 18.48
C ASP A 63 -5.41 24.60 17.43
N ILE A 64 -5.02 23.36 17.74
CA ILE A 64 -4.27 22.50 16.80
C ILE A 64 -5.25 21.79 15.88
N PRO A 65 -5.21 22.05 14.56
CA PRO A 65 -6.05 21.34 13.62
C PRO A 65 -5.62 19.87 13.57
N LYS A 66 -6.56 18.96 13.88
CA LYS A 66 -6.36 17.52 13.69
C LYS A 66 -6.10 17.26 12.21
N ARG A 67 -5.06 16.51 11.88
CA ARG A 67 -4.85 16.11 10.48
C ARG A 67 -6.05 15.32 9.98
N THR A 68 -6.67 15.78 8.91
CA THR A 68 -7.51 14.95 8.04
C THR A 68 -6.57 14.02 7.28
N VAL A 69 -6.25 12.87 7.88
CA VAL A 69 -5.68 11.76 7.13
C VAL A 69 -6.74 11.38 6.10
N SER A 70 -6.44 11.56 4.82
CA SER A 70 -7.23 11.01 3.73
C SER A 70 -7.26 9.50 3.92
N ASN A 71 -8.27 9.00 4.62
CA ASN A 71 -8.67 7.62 4.54
C ASN A 71 -9.00 7.38 3.07
N GLU A 72 -8.09 6.78 2.31
CA GLU A 72 -8.37 6.25 0.97
C GLU A 72 -9.27 4.98 1.04
N GLN A 73 -10.13 4.91 2.05
CA GLN A 73 -11.17 3.89 2.23
C GLN A 73 -12.56 4.50 1.98
N GLU A 74 -12.71 5.18 0.84
CA GLU A 74 -13.96 5.20 0.08
C GLU A 74 -13.60 4.77 -1.35
N GLN A 75 -13.25 3.49 -1.52
CA GLN A 75 -13.32 2.85 -2.82
C GLN A 75 -14.81 2.58 -3.09
N GLU A 76 -15.45 3.47 -3.85
CA GLU A 76 -16.68 3.11 -4.53
C GLU A 76 -16.41 1.84 -5.37
N PRO A 77 -17.32 0.84 -5.39
CA PRO A 77 -17.19 -0.25 -6.33
C PRO A 77 -17.42 0.32 -7.72
N GLU A 78 -16.34 0.68 -8.43
CA GLU A 78 -16.45 0.96 -9.86
C GLU A 78 -17.00 -0.29 -10.52
N ALA A 79 -18.25 -0.14 -10.98
CA ALA A 79 -19.00 -1.17 -11.64
C ALA A 79 -18.18 -1.73 -12.80
N MET A 80 -18.09 -3.06 -12.80
CA MET A 80 -17.80 -3.94 -13.94
C MET A 80 -17.91 -3.20 -15.29
N ASN A 81 -16.79 -2.77 -15.85
CA ASN A 81 -16.72 -2.51 -17.28
C ASN A 81 -16.07 -3.72 -17.96
N ASP A 82 -16.90 -4.74 -18.13
CA ASP A 82 -16.67 -5.78 -19.13
C ASP A 82 -16.63 -5.11 -20.51
N SER A 83 -15.44 -4.88 -21.07
CA SER A 83 -15.18 -4.83 -22.51
C SER A 83 -13.66 -4.71 -22.75
N ILE A 84 -12.99 -5.82 -23.03
CA ILE A 84 -12.75 -6.42 -24.36
C ILE A 84 -11.51 -5.83 -25.04
N PHE A 85 -10.55 -6.74 -25.29
CA PHE A 85 -9.63 -6.82 -26.43
C PHE A 85 -9.65 -5.65 -27.44
N TYR A 86 -8.49 -5.03 -27.66
CA TYR A 86 -7.68 -5.19 -28.90
C TYR A 86 -6.24 -4.73 -28.65
#